data_AF-A0A661SX07-F1
#
_entry.id   AF-A0A661SX07-F1
#
_cell.length_a   1.000
_cell.length_b   1.000
_cell.length_c   1.000
_cell.angle_alpha   90.00
_cell.angle_beta   90.00
_cell.angle_gamma   90.00
#
_symmetry.space_group_name_H-M   'P 1'
#
loop_
_entity.id
_entity.type
_entity.pdbx_description
1 polymer ?
#
loop_
_entity_poly.entity_id
_entity_poly.type
_entity_poly.pdbx_seq_one_letter_code
_entity_poly.pdbx_strand_id
1 'polypeptide(L)'
;MRHLRGIVVILFILLVIVVAVQNYQAFSTPVSFRVNLVFFQWESAAMSLYLVAVITFLIGVIASGCYGIAERFRLKKQIKALVKEAKEKDNELNSLRNLPVTTDDIGSGQPES
;
A
#
# COMPACT_ATOMS: atom_id res chain seq x y z
N MET A 1 -17.04 13.85 0.94
CA MET A 1 -16.01 12.99 0.29
C MET A 1 -16.26 11.48 0.46
N ARG A 2 -16.39 10.94 1.69
CA ARG A 2 -16.50 9.47 1.91
C ARG A 2 -17.77 8.85 1.31
N HIS A 3 -18.92 9.53 1.44
CA HIS A 3 -20.20 9.08 0.86
C HIS A 3 -20.23 9.18 -0.66
N LEU A 4 -19.68 10.25 -1.24
CA LEU A 4 -19.59 10.43 -2.69
C LEU A 4 -18.73 9.35 -3.35
N ARG A 5 -17.59 9.01 -2.74
CA ARG A 5 -16.76 7.88 -3.18
C ARG A 5 -17.53 6.55 -3.14
N GLY A 6 -18.31 6.33 -2.08
CA GLY A 6 -19.17 5.14 -1.98
C GLY A 6 -20.21 5.07 -3.10
N ILE A 7 -20.91 6.17 -3.37
CA ILE A 7 -21.92 6.25 -4.43
C ILE A 7 -21.29 5.98 -5.80
N VAL A 8 -20.13 6.58 -6.09
CA VAL A 8 -19.42 6.35 -7.36
C VAL A 8 -19.01 4.87 -7.51
N VAL A 9 -18.51 4.24 -6.45
CA VAL A 9 -18.15 2.81 -6.48
C VAL A 9 -19.38 1.94 -6.71
N ILE A 10 -20.51 2.24 -6.06
CA ILE A 10 -21.76 1.49 -6.25
C ILE A 10 -22.25 1.63 -7.69
N LEU A 11 -22.29 2.84 -8.24
CA LEU A 11 -22.68 3.09 -9.63
C LEU A 11 -21.76 2.37 -10.62
N PHE A 12 -20.45 2.37 -10.36
CA PHE A 12 -19.49 1.65 -11.17
C PHE A 12 -19.73 0.14 -11.15
N ILE A 13 -19.95 -0.45 -9.97
CA ILE A 13 -20.27 -1.88 -9.84
C ILE A 13 -21.57 -2.21 -10.59
N LEU A 14 -22.60 -1.37 -10.45
CA LEU A 14 -23.86 -1.55 -11.16
C LEU A 14 -23.66 -1.52 -12.68
N LEU A 15 -22.90 -0.55 -13.19
CA LEU A 15 -22.55 -0.46 -14.61
C LEU A 15 -21.85 -1.75 -15.09
N VAL A 16 -20.88 -2.26 -14.34
CA VAL A 16 -20.17 -3.51 -14.67
C VAL A 16 -21.16 -4.68 -14.75
N ILE A 17 -22.08 -4.80 -13.79
CA ILE A 17 -23.11 -5.85 -13.79
C ILE A 17 -24.01 -5.73 -15.02
N VAL A 18 -24.48 -4.53 -15.34
CA VAL A 18 -25.34 -4.29 -16.51
C VAL A 18 -24.63 -4.68 -17.80
N VAL A 19 -23.36 -4.29 -17.96
CA VAL A 19 -22.55 -4.67 -19.13
C VAL A 19 -22.38 -6.18 -19.20
N ALA A 20 -22.10 -6.85 -18.08
CA ALA A 20 -21.92 -8.30 -18.03
C ALA A 20 -23.21 -9.05 -18.43
N VAL A 21 -24.37 -8.61 -17.93
CA VAL A 21 -25.66 -9.23 -18.26
C VAL A 21 -26.03 -8.98 -19.73
N GLN A 22 -25.86 -7.76 -20.24
CA GLN A 22 -26.14 -7.45 -21.64
C GLN A 22 -25.26 -8.24 -22.60
N ASN A 23 -24.02 -8.53 -22.21
CA ASN A 23 -23.04 -9.26 -23.02
C ASN A 23 -22.94 -10.74 -22.63
N TYR A 24 -23.96 -11.30 -21.97
CA TYR A 24 -23.91 -12.67 -21.45
C TYR A 24 -23.56 -13.72 -22.51
N GLN A 25 -24.08 -13.57 -23.74
CA GLN A 25 -23.76 -14.48 -24.85
C GLN A 25 -22.27 -14.43 -25.23
N ALA A 26 -21.69 -13.24 -25.31
CA ALA A 26 -20.26 -13.07 -25.58
C ALA A 26 -19.42 -13.70 -24.46
N PHE A 27 -19.79 -13.49 -23.18
CA PHE A 27 -19.10 -14.10 -22.04
C PHE A 27 -19.26 -15.61 -21.94
N SER A 28 -20.33 -16.18 -22.51
CA SER A 28 -20.57 -17.62 -22.55
C SER A 28 -19.84 -18.33 -23.69
N THR A 29 -19.17 -17.58 -24.58
CA THR A 29 -18.44 -18.16 -25.71
C THR A 29 -17.26 -18.98 -25.20
N PRO A 30 -17.11 -20.24 -25.65
CA PRO A 30 -15.98 -21.07 -25.28
C PRO A 30 -14.70 -20.54 -25.93
N VAL A 31 -13.65 -20.42 -25.13
CA VAL A 31 -12.30 -20.05 -25.57
C VAL A 31 -11.32 -21.14 -25.17
N SER A 32 -10.37 -21.44 -26.06
CA SER A 32 -9.20 -22.27 -25.75
C SER A 32 -7.94 -21.42 -25.88
N PHE A 33 -7.03 -21.57 -24.92
CA PHE A 33 -5.73 -20.90 -24.94
C PHE A 33 -4.72 -21.86 -25.55
N ARG A 34 -4.06 -21.40 -26.62
CA ARG A 34 -3.02 -22.17 -27.30
C ARG A 34 -1.67 -21.52 -27.08
N VAL A 35 -0.72 -22.36 -26.70
CA VAL A 35 0.69 -22.02 -26.52
C VAL A 35 1.46 -22.82 -27.56
N ASN A 36 1.99 -22.12 -28.57
CA ASN A 36 2.72 -22.72 -29.68
C ASN A 36 4.17 -22.22 -29.68
N LEU A 37 5.04 -22.94 -28.99
CA LEU A 37 6.49 -22.74 -29.00
C LEU A 37 7.14 -23.76 -29.93
N VAL A 38 8.36 -23.46 -30.40
CA VAL A 38 9.13 -24.30 -31.33
C VAL A 38 9.29 -25.75 -30.86
N PHE A 39 9.37 -26.00 -29.55
CA PHE A 39 9.51 -27.35 -28.96
C PHE A 39 8.35 -27.75 -28.04
N PHE A 40 7.29 -26.93 -27.94
CA PHE A 40 6.21 -27.17 -27.00
C PHE A 40 4.88 -26.65 -27.51
N GLN A 41 3.93 -27.56 -27.68
CA GLN A 41 2.56 -27.22 -28.05
C GLN A 41 1.63 -27.64 -26.92
N TRP A 42 0.85 -26.70 -26.43
CA TRP A 42 -0.14 -26.94 -25.38
C TRP A 42 -1.42 -26.16 -25.68
N GLU A 43 -2.55 -26.82 -25.45
CA GLU A 43 -3.87 -26.23 -25.59
C GLU A 43 -4.67 -26.49 -24.33
N SER A 44 -5.30 -25.44 -23.80
CA SER A 44 -6.20 -25.56 -22.66
C SER A 44 -7.52 -26.20 -23.08
N ALA A 45 -8.21 -26.84 -22.14
CA ALA A 45 -9.61 -27.19 -22.33
C ALA A 45 -10.43 -25.93 -22.68
N ALA A 46 -11.48 -26.12 -23.50
CA ALA A 46 -12.42 -25.05 -23.80
C ALA A 46 -13.15 -24.64 -22.53
N MET A 47 -13.06 -23.35 -22.18
CA MET A 47 -13.73 -22.78 -21.02
C MET A 47 -14.46 -21.51 -21.42
N SER A 48 -15.55 -21.18 -20.73
CA SER A 48 -16.27 -19.94 -21.01
C SER A 48 -15.41 -18.73 -20.65
N LEU A 49 -15.52 -17.67 -21.45
CA LEU A 49 -14.82 -16.41 -21.18
C LEU A 49 -15.19 -15.84 -19.80
N TYR A 50 -16.40 -16.09 -19.31
CA TYR A 50 -16.82 -15.78 -17.94
C TYR A 50 -15.89 -16.38 -16.88
N LEU A 51 -15.57 -17.67 -16.99
CA LEU A 51 -14.68 -18.34 -16.04
C LEU A 51 -13.27 -17.74 -16.07
N VAL A 52 -12.76 -17.43 -17.26
CA VAL A 52 -11.45 -16.78 -17.43
C VAL A 52 -11.45 -15.41 -16.74
N ALA A 53 -12.47 -14.60 -16.98
CA ALA A 53 -12.58 -13.26 -16.39
C ALA A 53 -12.65 -13.33 -14.85
N VAL A 54 -13.44 -14.25 -14.29
CA VAL A 54 -13.54 -14.43 -12.84
C VAL A 54 -12.22 -14.89 -12.23
N ILE A 55 -11.56 -15.89 -12.82
CA ILE A 55 -10.29 -16.42 -12.28
C ILE A 55 -9.20 -15.34 -12.32
N THR A 56 -9.06 -14.64 -13.44
CA THR A 56 -8.06 -13.57 -13.59
C THR A 56 -8.34 -12.39 -12.64
N PHE A 57 -9.61 -12.02 -12.45
CA PHE A 57 -10.00 -11.03 -11.46
C PHE A 57 -9.63 -11.47 -10.03
N LEU A 58 -9.94 -12.71 -9.64
CA LEU A 58 -9.59 -13.24 -8.32
C LEU A 58 -8.08 -13.25 -8.09
N ILE A 59 -7.29 -13.68 -9.07
CA ILE A 59 -5.83 -13.61 -9.01
C ILE A 59 -5.37 -12.16 -8.80
N GLY A 60 -5.94 -11.21 -9.55
CA GLY A 60 -5.65 -9.78 -9.42
C GLY A 60 -5.99 -9.22 -8.03
N VAL A 61 -7.13 -9.62 -7.46
CA VAL A 61 -7.55 -9.24 -6.10
C VAL A 61 -6.59 -9.79 -5.05
N ILE A 62 -6.21 -11.07 -5.16
CA ILE A 62 -5.25 -11.70 -4.25
C ILE A 62 -3.89 -11.01 -4.37
N ALA A 63 -3.38 -10.80 -5.58
CA ALA A 63 -2.10 -10.14 -5.81
C ALA A 63 -2.08 -8.70 -5.25
N SER A 64 -3.14 -7.92 -5.51
CA SER A 64 -3.29 -6.56 -4.98
C SER A 64 -3.40 -6.56 -3.45
N GLY A 65 -4.11 -7.53 -2.88
CA GLY A 65 -4.20 -7.72 -1.43
C GLY A 65 -2.84 -8.03 -0.81
N CYS A 66 -2.09 -8.98 -1.38
CA CYS A 66 -0.74 -9.31 -0.95
C CYS A 66 0.20 -8.11 -1.02
N TYR A 67 0.17 -7.35 -2.14
CA TYR A 67 0.97 -6.14 -2.30
C TYR A 67 0.61 -5.08 -1.25
N GLY A 68 -0.68 -4.80 -1.04
CA GLY A 68 -1.15 -3.84 -0.04
C GLY A 68 -0.79 -4.23 1.39
N ILE A 69 -0.83 -5.53 1.71
CA ILE A 69 -0.38 -6.04 3.02
C ILE A 69 1.13 -5.82 3.18
N ALA A 70 1.94 -6.19 2.19
CA ALA A 70 3.39 -6.01 2.23
C ALA A 70 3.77 -4.52 2.39
N GLU A 71 3.11 -3.64 1.64
CA GLU A 71 3.30 -2.20 1.75
C GLU A 71 2.92 -1.68 3.15
N ARG A 72 1.80 -2.17 3.73
CA ARG A 72 1.39 -1.78 5.07
C ARG A 72 2.41 -2.18 6.14
N PHE A 73 3.04 -3.35 6.01
CA PHE A 73 4.14 -3.74 6.89
C PHE A 73 5.37 -2.84 6.72
N ARG A 74 5.74 -2.52 5.47
CA ARG A 74 6.84 -1.60 5.16
C ARG A 74 6.61 -0.20 5.74
N LEU A 75 5.40 0.32 5.59
CA LEU A 75 5.00 1.62 6.14
C LEU A 75 5.03 1.60 7.68
N LYS A 76 4.50 0.55 8.31
CA LYS A 76 4.53 0.41 9.78
C LYS A 76 5.97 0.36 10.32
N LYS A 77 6.90 -0.29 9.62
CA LYS A 77 8.32 -0.33 9.99
C LYS A 77 8.95 1.07 9.89
N GLN A 78 8.69 1.80 8.81
CA GLN A 78 9.16 3.17 8.63
C GLN A 78 8.64 4.09 9.74
N ILE A 79 7.33 4.05 10.02
CA ILE A 79 6.73 4.86 11.10
C ILE A 79 7.44 4.59 12.44
N LYS A 80 7.70 3.32 12.79
CA LYS A 80 8.42 2.99 14.02
C LYS A 80 9.85 3.53 14.05
N ALA A 81 10.57 3.48 12.93
CA ALA A 81 11.93 4.00 12.83
C ALA A 81 11.96 5.53 12.99
N LEU A 82 11.10 6.23 12.25
CA LEU A 82 10.96 7.70 12.32
C LEU A 82 10.55 8.18 13.73
N VAL A 83 9.61 7.49 14.38
CA VAL A 83 9.21 7.82 15.76
C VAL A 83 10.36 7.61 16.76
N LYS A 84 11.17 6.57 16.57
CA LYS A 84 12.34 6.32 17.43
C LYS A 84 13.39 7.43 17.25
N GLU A 85 13.69 7.79 16.02
CA GLU A 85 14.65 8.85 15.70
C GLU A 85 14.20 10.22 16.24
N ALA A 86 12.91 10.56 16.09
CA ALA A 86 12.34 11.77 16.66
C ALA A 86 12.52 11.82 18.19
N LYS A 87 12.29 10.68 18.88
CA LYS A 87 12.47 10.59 20.33
C LYS A 87 13.94 10.72 20.76
N GLU A 88 14.87 10.13 20.00
CA GLU A 88 16.30 10.27 20.26
C GLU A 88 16.75 11.72 20.09
N LYS A 89 16.30 12.40 19.02
CA LYS A 89 16.58 13.82 18.78
C LYS A 89 16.01 14.73 19.87
N ASP A 90 14.79 14.48 20.33
CA ASP A 90 14.21 15.21 21.46
C ASP A 90 15.02 15.02 22.75
N ASN A 91 15.51 13.79 23.01
CA ASN A 91 16.35 13.52 24.17
C ASN A 91 17.72 14.22 24.09
N GLU A 92 18.35 14.28 22.91
CA GLU A 92 19.61 15.02 22.70
C GLU A 92 19.42 16.52 23.00
N LEU A 93 18.35 17.12 22.49
CA LEU A 93 18.02 18.52 22.75
C LEU A 93 17.78 18.78 24.25
N ASN A 94 17.08 17.87 24.93
CA ASN A 94 16.77 17.99 26.35
C ASN A 94 18.03 17.78 27.22
N SER A 95 18.92 16.88 26.83
CA SER A 95 20.23 16.70 27.47
C SER A 95 21.11 17.94 27.32
N LEU A 96 21.10 18.57 26.14
CA LEU A 96 21.85 19.81 25.90
C LEU A 96 21.28 21.01 26.67
N ARG A 97 19.97 21.06 26.90
CA ARG A 97 19.31 22.10 27.71
C ARG A 97 19.57 22.00 29.21
N ASN A 98 19.95 20.80 29.68
CA ASN A 98 20.25 20.53 31.09
C ASN A 98 21.75 20.50 31.39
N LEU A 99 22.63 20.84 30.44
CA LEU A 99 23.99 21.20 30.82
C LEU A 99 23.91 22.46 31.69
N PRO A 100 24.58 22.48 32.87
CA PRO A 100 24.72 23.70 33.63
C PRO A 100 25.35 24.71 32.69
N VAL A 101 24.65 25.83 32.47
CA VAL A 101 25.28 27.02 31.94
C VAL A 101 26.33 27.37 32.98
N THR A 102 27.57 26.95 32.74
CA THR A 102 28.75 27.51 33.39
C THR A 102 28.85 28.95 32.87
N THR A 103 27.94 29.82 33.33
CA THR A 103 28.32 31.19 33.62
C THR A 103 29.25 31.03 34.79
N ASP A 104 30.53 30.82 34.47
CA ASP A 104 31.60 31.02 35.41
C ASP A 104 31.31 32.34 36.11
N ASP A 105 31.12 32.18 37.40
CA ASP A 105 31.15 33.20 38.40
C ASP A 105 32.40 34.06 38.13
N ILE A 106 32.23 35.21 37.43
CA ILE A 106 33.22 36.28 37.48
C ILE A 106 33.07 36.94 38.86
N GLY A 107 33.35 36.16 39.89
CA GLY A 107 33.83 36.61 41.18
C GLY A 107 35.31 36.95 41.03
N SER A 108 35.64 37.95 40.22
CA SER A 108 36.93 38.63 40.38
C SER A 108 36.80 39.51 41.62
N GLY A 109 37.31 38.97 42.72
CA GLY A 109 37.27 39.57 44.04
C GLY A 109 37.69 41.03 44.03
N GLN A 110 36.92 41.80 44.78
CA GLN A 110 37.38 43.02 45.39
C GLN A 110 38.40 42.62 46.46
N PRO A 111 39.64 43.13 46.39
CA PRO A 111 40.31 43.49 47.63
C PRO A 111 40.73 44.97 47.63
N GLU A 112 40.15 45.71 48.57
CA GLU A 112 40.81 46.64 49.50
C GLU A 112 41.98 47.52 49.01
N SER A 113 41.73 48.82 48.84
CA SER A 113 42.34 49.93 49.62
C SER A 113 41.72 51.29 49.27
#